data_AF-A0A935KMI2-F1
#
_entry.id   AF-A0A935KMI2-F1
#
_cell.length_a   1.000
_cell.length_b   1.000
_cell.length_c   1.000
_cell.angle_alpha   90.00
_cell.angle_beta   90.00
_cell.angle_gamma   90.00
#
_symmetry.space_group_name_H-M   'P 1'
#
loop_
_entity.id
_entity.type
_entity.pdbx_description
1 polymer ?
#
loop_
_entity_poly.entity_id
_entity_poly.type
_entity_poly.pdbx_seq_one_letter_code
_entity_poly.pdbx_strand_id
1 'polypeptide(L)'
;MARGLATPLFALLIPVLVRRLGRATTHALALGVAGLGLLAVPLIHTPGLLYLPMIAAGVGWASVVSMPYVILVDHLPKEQYGIYMGIFNMFIVIPEICVSLGLGGVIMGLLHNNRAYGVAFGGALLLVAAVLTPALRRYEPSAR
;
A
#
# COMPACT_ATOMS: atom_id res chain seq x y z
N MET A 1 17.19 -7.52 17.88
CA MET A 1 17.55 -6.13 17.54
C MET A 1 17.60 -5.85 16.04
N ALA A 2 18.09 -6.76 15.18
CA ALA A 2 18.13 -6.57 13.71
C ALA A 2 16.77 -6.68 12.97
N ARG A 3 15.69 -7.09 13.63
CA ARG A 3 14.41 -7.45 13.00
C ARG A 3 13.56 -6.25 12.52
N GLY A 4 13.86 -5.03 12.96
CA GLY A 4 13.11 -3.81 12.62
C GLY A 4 13.88 -2.79 11.77
N LEU A 5 15.13 -3.10 11.36
CA LEU A 5 15.99 -2.17 10.62
C LEU A 5 15.82 -2.24 9.09
N ALA A 6 15.16 -3.28 8.57
CA ALA A 6 14.92 -3.41 7.13
C ALA A 6 13.92 -2.37 6.61
N THR A 7 12.93 -1.98 7.43
CA THR A 7 11.90 -0.99 7.11
C THR A 7 12.41 0.45 6.94
N PRO A 8 13.27 1.01 7.83
CA PRO A 8 13.80 2.37 7.63
C PRO A 8 14.75 2.49 6.43
N LEU A 9 15.52 1.43 6.10
CA LEU A 9 16.43 1.44 4.95
C LEU A 9 15.68 1.46 3.61
N PHE A 10 14.55 0.74 3.49
CA PHE A 10 13.71 0.80 2.29
C PHE A 10 12.92 2.10 2.19
N ALA A 11 12.45 2.66 3.31
CA ALA A 11 11.77 3.96 3.33
C ALA A 11 12.64 5.10 2.77
N LEU A 12 13.98 5.01 2.93
CA LEU A 12 14.94 5.95 2.36
C LEU A 12 15.16 5.80 0.83
N LEU A 13 14.79 4.65 0.24
CA LEU A 13 14.93 4.40 -1.21
C LEU A 13 13.77 4.96 -2.03
N ILE A 14 12.58 5.06 -1.43
CA ILE A 14 11.35 5.51 -2.09
C ILE A 14 11.49 6.92 -2.71
N PRO A 15 12.07 7.93 -2.04
CA PRO A 15 12.25 9.28 -2.60
C PRO A 15 13.17 9.34 -3.82
N VAL A 16 14.07 8.37 -3.98
CA VAL A 16 14.97 8.29 -5.15
C VAL A 16 14.23 7.71 -6.36
N LEU A 17 13.37 6.70 -6.14
CA LEU A 17 12.52 6.13 -7.18
C LEU A 17 11.49 7.15 -7.71
N VAL A 18 10.84 7.89 -6.80
CA VAL A 18 9.85 8.93 -7.16
C VAL A 18 10.46 9.99 -8.09
N ARG A 19 11.70 10.40 -7.82
CA ARG A 19 12.41 11.41 -8.64
C ARG A 19 12.73 10.95 -10.06
N ARG A 20 12.80 9.64 -10.33
CA ARG A 20 13.13 9.11 -11.67
C ARG A 20 11.93 8.64 -12.47
N LEU A 21 10.87 8.17 -11.81
CA LEU A 21 9.77 7.47 -12.48
C LEU A 21 8.44 8.24 -12.48
N GLY A 22 8.24 9.19 -11.57
CA GLY A 22 6.95 9.83 -11.30
C GLY A 22 6.25 9.23 -10.07
N ARG A 23 5.19 9.88 -9.57
CA ARG A 23 4.53 9.53 -8.29
C ARG A 23 3.57 8.35 -8.49
N ALA A 24 2.73 8.39 -9.51
CA ALA A 24 1.76 7.33 -9.81
C ALA A 24 2.44 6.01 -10.23
N THR A 25 3.52 6.09 -10.99
CA THR A 25 4.30 4.90 -11.41
C THR A 25 5.05 4.26 -10.25
N THR A 26 5.67 5.08 -9.39
CA THR A 26 6.33 4.60 -8.18
C THR A 26 5.32 3.99 -7.23
N HIS A 27 4.12 4.57 -7.13
CA HIS A 27 3.03 3.99 -6.35
C HIS A 27 2.60 2.62 -6.90
N ALA A 28 2.34 2.52 -8.20
CA ALA A 28 1.96 1.27 -8.85
C ALA A 28 3.01 0.16 -8.67
N LEU A 29 4.30 0.48 -8.83
CA LEU A 29 5.39 -0.48 -8.63
C LEU A 29 5.50 -0.93 -7.16
N ALA A 30 5.38 -0.01 -6.21
CA ALA A 30 5.43 -0.33 -4.79
C ALA A 30 4.26 -1.24 -4.37
N LEU A 31 3.05 -0.96 -4.87
CA LEU A 31 1.86 -1.80 -4.69
C LEU A 31 2.05 -3.18 -5.34
N GLY A 32 2.65 -3.23 -6.54
CA GLY A 32 2.96 -4.48 -7.24
C GLY A 32 3.93 -5.37 -6.45
N VAL A 33 5.03 -4.79 -5.96
CA VAL A 33 6.01 -5.51 -5.13
C VAL A 33 5.37 -6.02 -3.85
N ALA A 34 4.59 -5.18 -3.16
CA ALA A 34 3.87 -5.58 -1.95
C ALA A 34 2.84 -6.69 -2.22
N GLY A 35 2.05 -6.56 -3.29
CA GLY A 35 1.05 -7.54 -3.68
C GLY A 35 1.65 -8.90 -4.01
N LEU A 36 2.74 -8.94 -4.79
CA LEU A 36 3.48 -10.18 -5.08
C LEU A 36 4.10 -10.78 -3.81
N GLY A 37 4.66 -9.94 -2.92
CA GLY A 37 5.21 -10.39 -1.65
C GLY A 37 4.17 -11.04 -0.73
N LEU A 38 2.99 -10.44 -0.61
CA LEU A 38 1.89 -10.98 0.19
C LEU A 38 1.25 -12.22 -0.44
N LEU A 39 1.15 -12.29 -1.77
CA LEU A 39 0.67 -13.48 -2.48
C LEU A 39 1.58 -14.70 -2.33
N ALA A 40 2.89 -14.48 -2.11
CA ALA A 40 3.83 -15.57 -1.88
C ALA A 40 3.71 -16.20 -0.47
N VAL A 41 3.00 -15.57 0.47
CA VAL A 41 2.91 -16.02 1.88
C VAL A 41 2.39 -17.46 2.05
N PRO A 42 1.33 -17.92 1.36
CA PRO A 42 0.85 -19.31 1.49
C PRO A 42 1.85 -20.37 1.02
N LEU A 43 2.83 -20.00 0.20
CA LEU A 43 3.84 -20.91 -0.34
C LEU A 43 5.04 -21.08 0.61
N ILE A 44 5.14 -20.23 1.64
CA ILE A 44 6.29 -20.18 2.55
C ILE A 44 6.05 -21.08 3.76
N HIS A 45 6.88 -22.11 3.91
CA HIS A 45 6.81 -23.08 5.00
C HIS A 45 7.92 -22.88 6.05
N THR A 46 8.89 -21.99 5.79
CA THR A 46 10.02 -21.73 6.67
C THR A 46 9.93 -20.31 7.27
N PRO A 47 10.04 -20.13 8.59
CA PRO A 47 9.91 -18.82 9.23
C PRO A 47 10.88 -17.76 8.70
N GLY A 48 12.09 -18.16 8.30
CA GLY A 48 13.10 -17.23 7.75
C GLY A 48 12.72 -16.62 6.40
N LEU A 49 11.90 -17.29 5.59
CA LEU A 49 11.47 -16.78 4.30
C LEU A 49 10.37 -15.72 4.41
N LEU A 50 9.68 -15.61 5.55
CA LEU A 50 8.64 -14.60 5.79
C LEU A 50 9.19 -13.16 5.87
N TYR A 51 10.49 -13.00 6.11
CA TYR A 51 11.13 -11.68 6.07
C TYR A 51 10.99 -11.00 4.71
N LEU A 52 10.96 -11.77 3.63
CA LEU A 52 10.87 -11.23 2.27
C LEU A 52 9.49 -10.60 1.99
N PRO A 53 8.34 -11.29 2.23
CA PRO A 53 7.02 -10.66 2.22
C PRO A 53 6.88 -9.44 3.14
N MET A 54 7.48 -9.48 4.34
CA MET A 54 7.40 -8.35 5.28
C MET A 54 8.10 -7.09 4.74
N ILE A 55 9.26 -7.25 4.11
CA ILE A 55 9.97 -6.14 3.47
C ILE A 55 9.13 -5.59 2.31
N ALA A 56 8.61 -6.47 1.46
CA ALA A 56 7.75 -6.09 0.33
C ALA A 56 6.49 -5.33 0.80
N ALA A 57 5.84 -5.81 1.87
CA ALA A 57 4.71 -5.13 2.48
C ALA A 57 5.08 -3.75 3.03
N GLY A 58 6.25 -3.62 3.65
CA GLY A 58 6.77 -2.33 4.14
C GLY A 58 6.94 -1.29 3.02
N VAL A 59 7.42 -1.71 1.84
CA VAL A 59 7.53 -0.85 0.65
C VAL A 59 6.15 -0.38 0.18
N GLY A 60 5.18 -1.29 0.09
CA GLY A 60 3.80 -0.94 -0.26
C GLY A 60 3.18 0.03 0.72
N TRP A 61 3.33 -0.23 2.02
CA TRP A 61 2.77 0.60 3.08
C TRP A 61 3.29 2.03 3.04
N ALA A 62 4.62 2.21 2.94
CA ALA A 62 5.22 3.54 2.85
C ALA A 62 4.70 4.33 1.64
N SER A 63 4.39 3.63 0.54
CA SER A 63 3.80 4.22 -0.66
C SER A 63 2.33 4.61 -0.48
N VAL A 64 1.51 3.74 0.14
CA VAL A 64 0.09 3.99 0.44
C VAL A 64 -0.12 5.22 1.32
N VAL A 65 0.76 5.45 2.30
CA VAL A 65 0.66 6.60 3.19
C VAL A 65 1.07 7.91 2.50
N SER A 66 2.03 7.87 1.57
CA SER A 66 2.65 9.08 1.01
C SER A 66 2.10 9.49 -0.36
N MET A 67 1.99 8.56 -1.31
CA MET A 67 1.72 8.90 -2.72
C MET A 67 0.31 9.45 -2.98
N PRO A 68 -0.78 8.85 -2.46
CA PRO A 68 -2.13 9.37 -2.68
C PRO A 68 -2.29 10.79 -2.13
N TYR A 69 -1.68 11.06 -0.98
CA TYR A 69 -1.71 12.35 -0.31
C TYR A 69 -1.02 13.41 -1.17
N VAL A 70 0.17 13.10 -1.69
CA VAL A 70 0.94 13.98 -2.56
C VAL A 70 0.22 14.25 -3.89
N ILE A 71 -0.47 13.25 -4.46
CA ILE A 71 -1.28 13.43 -5.68
C ILE A 71 -2.49 14.33 -5.40
N LEU A 72 -3.13 14.18 -4.23
CA LEU A 72 -4.31 14.95 -3.86
C LEU A 72 -3.99 16.41 -3.52
N VAL A 73 -2.94 16.66 -2.74
CA VAL A 73 -2.53 18.01 -2.29
C VAL A 73 -2.32 18.99 -3.44
N ASP A 74 -1.85 18.51 -4.59
CA ASP A 74 -1.62 19.37 -5.77
C ASP A 74 -2.91 19.97 -6.35
N HIS A 75 -4.08 19.42 -6.01
CA HIS A 75 -5.38 19.82 -6.57
C HIS A 75 -6.26 20.55 -5.56
N LEU A 76 -5.79 20.77 -4.34
CA LEU A 76 -6.60 21.34 -3.26
C LEU A 76 -6.31 22.85 -3.08
N PRO A 77 -7.34 23.67 -2.82
CA PRO A 77 -7.18 25.08 -2.50
C PRO A 77 -6.43 25.22 -1.16
N LYS A 78 -5.44 26.12 -1.13
CA LYS A 78 -4.48 26.22 -0.03
C LYS A 78 -5.13 26.61 1.29
N GLU A 79 -6.21 27.37 1.26
CA GLU A 79 -6.92 27.82 2.47
C GLU A 79 -7.66 26.69 3.19
N GLN A 80 -7.91 25.57 2.50
CA GLN A 80 -8.75 24.47 3.00
C GLN A 80 -8.03 23.13 3.08
N TYR A 81 -6.68 23.11 2.98
CA TYR A 81 -5.91 21.87 3.06
C TYR A 81 -6.32 21.01 4.26
N GLY A 82 -6.42 21.58 5.46
CA GLY A 82 -6.78 20.82 6.65
C GLY A 82 -8.12 20.07 6.53
N ILE A 83 -9.14 20.70 5.94
CA ILE A 83 -10.48 20.11 5.80
C ILE A 83 -10.46 18.96 4.79
N TYR A 84 -9.93 19.20 3.59
CA TYR A 84 -9.88 18.18 2.54
C TYR A 84 -8.99 16.99 2.91
N MET A 85 -7.91 17.25 3.65
CA MET A 85 -7.01 16.18 4.11
C MET A 85 -7.64 15.36 5.23
N GLY A 86 -8.44 15.98 6.11
CA GLY A 86 -9.26 15.28 7.09
C GLY A 86 -10.31 14.37 6.44
N ILE A 87 -11.00 14.87 5.41
CA ILE A 87 -11.96 14.08 4.62
C ILE A 87 -11.26 12.89 3.95
N PHE A 88 -10.09 13.10 3.34
CA PHE A 88 -9.30 12.02 2.74
C PHE A 88 -8.94 10.91 3.74
N ASN A 89 -8.46 11.29 4.93
CA ASN A 89 -8.16 10.31 5.99
C ASN A 89 -9.41 9.56 6.46
N MET A 90 -10.59 10.20 6.45
CA MET A 90 -11.84 9.54 6.80
C MET A 90 -12.20 8.42 5.80
N PHE A 91 -11.89 8.59 4.51
CA PHE A 91 -12.05 7.53 3.50
C PHE A 91 -11.10 6.35 3.69
N ILE A 92 -9.97 6.53 4.36
CA ILE A 92 -9.04 5.43 4.70
C ILE A 92 -9.52 4.70 5.95
N VAL A 93 -9.88 5.46 6.99
CA VAL A 93 -10.21 4.93 8.31
C VAL A 93 -11.56 4.21 8.33
N ILE A 94 -12.58 4.71 7.62
CA ILE A 94 -13.91 4.07 7.61
C ILE A 94 -13.83 2.61 7.13
N PRO A 95 -13.23 2.29 5.96
CA PRO A 95 -13.03 0.91 5.55
C PRO A 95 -12.21 0.07 6.54
N GLU A 96 -11.18 0.65 7.16
CA GLU A 96 -10.34 -0.03 8.14
C GLU A 96 -11.12 -0.43 9.40
N ILE A 97 -11.98 0.46 9.90
CA ILE A 97 -12.90 0.17 11.01
C ILE A 97 -13.89 -0.92 10.60
N CYS A 98 -14.48 -0.83 9.40
CA CYS A 98 -15.40 -1.84 8.88
C CYS A 98 -14.76 -3.24 8.84
N VAL A 99 -13.52 -3.34 8.34
CA VAL A 99 -12.76 -4.60 8.31
C VAL A 99 -12.48 -5.10 9.74
N SER A 100 -12.06 -4.21 10.64
CA SER A 100 -11.69 -4.56 12.02
C SER A 100 -12.88 -5.01 12.88
N LEU A 101 -14.08 -4.44 12.66
CA LEU A 101 -15.27 -4.72 13.47
C LEU A 101 -15.99 -6.02 13.08
N GLY A 102 -15.82 -6.54 11.86
CA GLY A 102 -16.50 -7.79 11.50
C GLY A 102 -16.34 -8.26 10.06
N LEU A 103 -16.11 -7.37 9.09
CA LEU A 103 -15.91 -7.78 7.69
C LEU A 103 -14.69 -8.70 7.53
N GLY A 104 -13.62 -8.47 8.31
CA GLY A 104 -12.47 -9.36 8.35
C GLY A 104 -12.83 -10.78 8.80
N GLY A 105 -13.74 -10.92 9.76
CA GLY A 105 -14.22 -12.22 10.23
C GLY A 105 -15.06 -12.96 9.18
N VAL A 106 -15.90 -12.24 8.44
CA VAL A 106 -16.68 -12.80 7.32
C VAL A 106 -15.76 -13.29 6.21
N ILE A 107 -14.78 -12.47 5.81
CA ILE A 107 -13.79 -12.83 4.79
C ILE A 107 -12.98 -14.06 5.23
N MET A 108 -12.57 -14.12 6.49
CA MET A 108 -11.87 -15.29 7.05
C MET A 108 -12.76 -16.54 7.07
N GLY A 109 -14.06 -16.40 7.33
CA GLY A 109 -15.03 -17.49 7.24
C GLY A 109 -15.14 -18.05 5.82
N LEU A 110 -15.13 -17.20 4.80
CA LEU A 110 -15.12 -17.60 3.39
C LEU A 110 -13.79 -18.25 2.96
N LEU A 111 -12.68 -17.90 3.61
CA LEU A 111 -11.34 -18.42 3.32
C LEU A 111 -10.98 -19.67 4.16
N HIS A 112 -11.99 -20.41 4.64
CA HIS A 112 -11.83 -21.60 5.48
C HIS A 112 -10.95 -21.36 6.73
N ASN A 113 -11.01 -20.15 7.28
CA ASN A 113 -10.26 -19.70 8.46
C ASN A 113 -8.72 -19.81 8.33
N ASN A 114 -8.19 -19.86 7.12
CA ASN A 114 -6.75 -19.91 6.89
C ASN A 114 -6.16 -18.49 6.76
N ARG A 115 -5.37 -18.10 7.76
CA ARG A 115 -4.74 -16.78 7.85
C ARG A 115 -3.80 -16.48 6.68
N ALA A 116 -3.10 -17.50 6.15
CA ALA A 116 -2.20 -17.31 5.03
C ALA A 116 -2.96 -16.91 3.76
N TYR A 117 -4.13 -17.53 3.51
CA TYR A 117 -5.00 -17.14 2.40
C TYR A 117 -5.63 -15.77 2.61
N GLY A 118 -5.93 -15.37 3.85
CA GLY A 118 -6.35 -14.00 4.18
C GLY A 118 -5.31 -12.95 3.77
N VAL A 119 -4.03 -13.19 4.06
CA VAL A 119 -2.94 -12.30 3.67
C VAL A 119 -2.76 -12.27 2.15
N ALA A 120 -2.81 -13.43 1.50
CA ALA A 120 -2.72 -13.54 0.04
C ALA A 120 -3.87 -12.83 -0.67
N PHE A 121 -5.08 -12.89 -0.11
CA PHE A 121 -6.24 -12.16 -0.60
C PHE A 121 -6.01 -10.64 -0.58
N GLY A 122 -5.46 -10.11 0.53
CA GLY A 122 -5.02 -8.72 0.59
C GLY A 122 -3.96 -8.40 -0.47
N GLY A 123 -2.99 -9.30 -0.69
CA GLY A 123 -1.99 -9.19 -1.75
C GLY A 123 -2.59 -9.10 -3.15
N ALA A 124 -3.62 -9.90 -3.45
CA ALA A 124 -4.33 -9.85 -4.72
C ALA A 124 -5.02 -8.49 -4.93
N LEU A 125 -5.67 -7.95 -3.90
CA LEU A 125 -6.28 -6.62 -3.95
C LEU A 125 -5.25 -5.52 -4.20
N LEU A 126 -4.05 -5.63 -3.60
CA LEU A 126 -2.96 -4.68 -3.88
C LEU A 126 -2.47 -4.76 -5.33
N LEU A 127 -2.45 -5.95 -5.96
CA LEU A 127 -2.15 -6.07 -7.38
C LEU A 127 -3.20 -5.43 -8.27
N VAL A 128 -4.48 -5.60 -7.94
CA VAL A 128 -5.56 -4.91 -8.65
C VAL A 128 -5.38 -3.39 -8.52
N ALA A 129 -5.09 -2.89 -7.31
CA ALA A 129 -4.79 -1.49 -7.09
C ALA A 129 -3.56 -1.03 -7.90
N ALA A 130 -2.51 -1.85 -7.99
CA ALA A 130 -1.31 -1.55 -8.77
C ALA A 130 -1.62 -1.39 -10.28
N VAL A 131 -2.55 -2.18 -10.82
CA VAL A 131 -2.99 -2.09 -12.23
C VAL A 131 -3.88 -0.86 -12.47
N LEU A 132 -4.67 -0.46 -11.49
CA LEU A 132 -5.55 0.73 -11.58
C LEU A 132 -4.80 2.05 -11.38
N THR A 133 -3.74 2.04 -10.55
CA THR A 133 -2.97 3.24 -10.17
C THR A 133 -2.40 4.03 -11.36
N PRO A 134 -1.91 3.44 -12.46
CA PRO A 134 -1.48 4.17 -13.66
C PRO A 134 -2.53 5.11 -14.24
N ALA A 135 -3.83 4.87 -14.03
CA ALA A 135 -4.89 5.79 -14.45
C ALA A 135 -4.81 7.16 -13.75
N LEU A 136 -4.15 7.23 -12.58
CA LEU A 136 -3.93 8.48 -11.84
C LEU A 136 -2.87 9.39 -12.48
N ARG A 137 -2.07 8.90 -13.44
CA ARG A 137 -1.09 9.71 -14.18
C ARG A 137 -1.69 10.94 -14.84
N ARG A 138 -2.98 10.87 -15.22
CA ARG A 138 -3.71 12.01 -15.82
C ARG A 138 -3.85 13.22 -14.90
N TYR A 139 -3.69 13.01 -13.60
CA TYR A 139 -3.72 14.05 -12.57
C TYR A 139 -2.33 14.43 -12.09
N GLU A 140 -1.26 13.77 -12.55
CA GLU A 140 0.08 14.23 -12.20
C GLU A 140 0.36 15.54 -12.96
N PRO A 141 0.90 16.58 -12.30
CA PRO A 141 1.39 17.74 -13.02
C PRO A 141 2.44 17.24 -14.01
N SER A 142 2.18 17.42 -15.31
CA SER A 142 3.12 17.04 -16.36
C SER A 142 4.47 17.65 -16.01
N ALA A 143 5.46 16.80 -15.73
CA ALA A 143 6.81 17.25 -15.43
C ALA A 143 7.27 18.14 -16.60
N ARG A 144 7.37 19.45 -16.32
CA ARG A 144 8.26 20.34 -17.05
C ARG A 144 9.61 20.30 -16.35
#